data_AF-A0A1V1PAA0-F1
#
_entry.id   AF-A0A1V1PAA0-F1
#
_cell.length_a   1.000
_cell.length_b   1.000
_cell.length_c   1.000
_cell.angle_alpha   90.00
_cell.angle_beta   90.00
_cell.angle_gamma   90.00
#
_symmetry.space_group_name_H-M   'P 1'
#
loop_
_entity.id
_entity.type
_entity.pdbx_description
1 polymer ?
#
loop_
_entity_poly.entity_id
_entity_poly.type
_entity_poly.pdbx_seq_one_letter_code
_entity_poly.pdbx_strand_id
1 'polypeptide(L)'
;MRKITMLMVCLCVVNYFGCAATFMSKTDRIYPVKNAKDVEIFFSQTPDKSYHEIGFIMVDKYPPLSPIPYTNNKIKEFIRASAAKNGGDAVINIKDDMLKFSGTVVIYQ
;
A
#
# COMPACT_ATOMS: atom_id res chain seq x y z
N MET A 1 -39.00 -14.61 -27.20
CA MET A 1 -37.67 -15.24 -27.01
C MET A 1 -36.65 -14.13 -26.77
N ARG A 2 -36.24 -13.88 -25.52
CA ARG A 2 -35.21 -12.89 -25.15
C ARG A 2 -33.89 -13.63 -24.92
N LYS A 3 -32.88 -13.35 -25.75
CA LYS A 3 -31.49 -13.72 -25.46
C LYS A 3 -30.79 -12.46 -24.97
N ILE A 4 -30.59 -12.35 -23.66
CA ILE A 4 -29.72 -11.34 -23.06
C ILE A 4 -28.42 -12.06 -22.74
N THR A 5 -27.45 -11.96 -23.64
CA THR A 5 -26.09 -12.44 -23.42
C THR A 5 -25.42 -11.46 -22.47
N MET A 6 -25.41 -11.77 -21.18
CA MET A 6 -24.72 -11.02 -20.15
C MET A 6 -23.22 -11.26 -20.29
N LEU A 7 -22.55 -10.42 -21.08
CA LEU A 7 -21.10 -10.38 -21.18
C LEU A 7 -20.57 -9.72 -19.90
N MET A 8 -20.33 -10.53 -18.87
CA MET A 8 -19.67 -10.09 -17.64
C MET A 8 -18.20 -9.83 -17.98
N VAL A 9 -17.92 -8.61 -18.46
CA VAL A 9 -16.56 -8.11 -18.71
C VAL A 9 -15.87 -8.03 -17.35
N CYS A 10 -15.13 -9.07 -17.03
CA CYS A 10 -14.23 -9.10 -15.90
C CYS A 10 -13.16 -8.04 -16.16
N LEU A 11 -13.35 -6.85 -15.56
CA LEU A 11 -12.37 -5.77 -15.43
C LEU A 11 -11.22 -6.24 -14.53
N CYS A 12 -10.50 -7.27 -14.93
CA CYS A 12 -9.14 -7.51 -14.46
C CYS A 12 -8.27 -6.46 -15.15
N VAL A 13 -8.33 -5.23 -14.66
CA VAL A 13 -7.37 -4.19 -15.01
C VAL A 13 -6.01 -4.74 -14.62
N VAL A 14 -5.30 -5.15 -15.65
CA VAL A 14 -3.96 -5.68 -15.64
C VAL A 14 -3.05 -4.58 -15.11
N ASN A 15 -2.86 -4.51 -13.77
CA ASN A 15 -1.82 -3.72 -13.14
C ASN A 15 -0.45 -4.39 -13.41
N TYR A 16 -0.01 -4.36 -14.67
CA TYR A 16 1.29 -4.86 -15.15
C TYR A 16 2.34 -3.74 -15.22
N PHE A 17 2.28 -2.77 -14.30
CA PHE A 17 3.41 -1.92 -14.00
C PHE A 17 3.94 -2.39 -12.66
N GLY A 18 5.22 -2.79 -12.62
CA GLY A 18 5.89 -3.28 -11.41
C GLY A 18 5.42 -2.51 -10.18
N CYS A 19 4.98 -3.23 -9.16
CA CYS A 19 4.39 -2.60 -7.99
C CYS A 19 5.45 -1.69 -7.37
N ALA A 20 5.29 -0.38 -7.54
CA ALA A 20 6.22 0.61 -6.98
C ALA A 20 6.32 0.47 -5.45
N ALA A 21 5.38 -0.23 -4.82
CA ALA A 21 5.40 -0.65 -3.44
C ALA A 21 5.61 -2.17 -3.31
N THR A 22 6.55 -2.58 -2.45
CA THR A 22 6.73 -3.96 -1.98
C THR A 22 6.29 -4.07 -0.53
N PHE A 23 5.66 -5.17 -0.16
CA PHE A 23 5.30 -5.50 1.22
C PHE A 23 6.02 -6.78 1.66
N MET A 24 6.58 -6.75 2.86
CA MET A 24 7.21 -7.89 3.52
C MET A 24 6.48 -8.18 4.82
N SER A 25 5.79 -9.31 4.89
CA SER A 25 5.03 -9.69 6.09
C SER A 25 5.96 -9.99 7.27
N LYS A 26 5.52 -9.63 8.48
CA LYS A 26 6.12 -10.06 9.75
C LYS A 26 5.36 -11.22 10.40
N THR A 27 4.20 -11.59 9.86
CA THR A 27 3.29 -12.56 10.48
C THR A 27 2.79 -13.57 9.45
N ASP A 28 2.41 -14.75 9.90
CA ASP A 28 1.75 -15.75 9.05
C ASP A 28 0.24 -15.50 8.90
N ARG A 29 -0.30 -14.47 9.56
CA ARG A 29 -1.72 -14.13 9.51
C ARG A 29 -2.04 -13.34 8.25
N ILE A 30 -3.16 -13.70 7.63
CA ILE A 30 -3.74 -12.95 6.52
C ILE A 30 -4.82 -12.04 7.08
N TYR A 31 -4.69 -10.74 6.83
CA TYR A 31 -5.64 -9.72 7.27
C TYR A 31 -6.56 -9.31 6.10
N PRO A 32 -7.83 -9.00 6.37
CA PRO A 32 -8.76 -8.57 5.33
C PRO A 32 -8.31 -7.25 4.71
N VAL A 33 -8.49 -7.13 3.39
CA VAL A 33 -8.20 -5.90 2.65
C VAL A 33 -9.04 -4.74 3.21
N LYS A 34 -8.40 -3.58 3.38
CA LYS A 34 -9.03 -2.35 3.86
C LYS A 34 -9.15 -1.31 2.75
N ASN A 35 -9.86 -0.22 3.03
CA ASN A 35 -9.91 0.93 2.14
C ASN A 35 -8.63 1.76 2.27
N ALA A 36 -7.96 2.03 1.16
CA ALA A 36 -6.73 2.82 1.15
C ALA A 36 -6.91 4.23 1.72
N LYS A 37 -8.10 4.83 1.62
CA LYS A 37 -8.35 6.18 2.16
C LYS A 37 -8.32 6.24 3.68
N ASP A 38 -8.58 5.10 4.34
CA ASP A 38 -8.68 5.00 5.79
C ASP A 38 -7.31 4.69 6.42
N VAL A 39 -6.29 4.40 5.60
CA VAL A 39 -4.93 4.15 6.08
C VAL A 39 -4.26 5.45 6.51
N GLU A 40 -3.92 5.51 7.79
CA GLU A 40 -3.20 6.62 8.40
C GLU A 40 -1.70 6.54 8.08
N ILE A 41 -1.04 7.68 7.89
CA ILE A 41 0.39 7.77 7.59
C ILE A 41 1.03 8.67 8.64
N PHE A 42 1.95 8.10 9.42
CA PHE A 42 2.71 8.82 10.44
C PHE A 42 4.19 8.85 10.06
N PHE A 43 4.69 10.04 9.72
CA PHE A 43 6.09 10.22 9.30
C PHE A 43 7.05 10.20 10.49
N SER A 44 6.75 10.96 11.53
CA SER A 44 7.63 11.12 12.71
C SER A 44 6.98 10.74 14.03
N GLN A 45 5.65 10.64 14.06
CA GLN A 45 4.87 10.32 15.25
C GLN A 45 4.48 8.85 15.25
N THR A 46 4.10 8.34 16.42
CA THR A 46 3.46 7.03 16.56
C THR A 46 1.97 7.25 16.84
N PRO A 47 1.08 6.33 16.42
CA PRO A 47 -0.33 6.38 16.80
C PRO A 47 -0.47 6.26 18.33
N ASP A 48 -1.44 6.98 18.89
CA ASP A 48 -1.79 6.86 20.33
C ASP A 48 -2.54 5.56 20.63
N LYS A 49 -3.17 4.95 19.62
CA LYS A 49 -3.91 3.70 19.73
C LYS A 49 -2.93 2.54 19.92
N SER A 50 -3.30 1.52 20.70
CA SER A 50 -2.55 0.27 20.73
C SER A 50 -2.55 -0.38 19.35
N TYR A 51 -1.42 -0.92 18.93
CA TYR A 51 -1.26 -1.54 17.62
C TYR A 51 -0.31 -2.73 17.70
N HIS A 52 -0.34 -3.55 16.65
CA HIS A 52 0.73 -4.50 16.38
C HIS A 52 1.23 -4.38 14.94
N GLU A 53 2.52 -4.62 14.77
CA GLU A 53 3.19 -4.55 13.48
C GLU A 53 2.93 -5.82 12.68
N ILE A 54 2.48 -5.67 11.43
CA ILE A 54 2.13 -6.79 10.56
C ILE A 54 3.12 -6.97 9.40
N GLY A 55 3.93 -5.95 9.11
CA GLY A 55 4.90 -6.02 8.03
C GLY A 55 5.65 -4.72 7.79
N PHE A 56 6.48 -4.75 6.77
CA PHE A 56 7.21 -3.59 6.27
C PHE A 56 6.79 -3.29 4.84
N ILE A 57 6.74 -2.00 4.52
CA ILE A 57 6.50 -1.51 3.18
C ILE A 57 7.72 -0.76 2.68
N MET A 58 8.05 -0.95 1.41
CA MET A 58 9.06 -0.18 0.69
C MET A 58 8.43 0.38 -0.58
N VAL A 59 8.66 1.64 -0.90
CA VAL A 59 8.18 2.30 -2.11
C VAL A 59 9.34 2.94 -2.84
N ASP A 60 9.56 2.57 -4.10
CA ASP A 60 10.60 3.16 -4.93
C ASP A 60 10.25 4.62 -5.27
N LYS A 61 11.23 5.51 -5.18
CA LYS A 61 11.06 6.94 -5.51
C LYS A 61 10.94 7.19 -7.01
N TYR A 62 11.58 6.35 -7.81
CA TYR A 62 11.70 6.55 -9.25
C TYR A 62 10.92 5.46 -9.98
N PRO A 63 10.14 5.82 -11.01
CA PRO A 63 9.59 4.83 -11.94
C PRO A 63 10.73 4.06 -12.65
N PRO A 64 10.54 2.79 -13.04
CA PRO A 64 11.61 1.97 -13.62
C PRO A 64 12.33 2.54 -14.85
N LEU A 65 11.68 3.42 -15.61
CA LEU A 65 12.19 3.99 -16.87
C LEU A 65 12.23 5.51 -16.87
N SER A 66 12.15 6.16 -15.70
CA SER A 66 12.14 7.61 -15.59
C SER A 66 13.09 8.10 -14.50
N PRO A 67 13.97 9.07 -14.82
CA PRO A 67 14.78 9.73 -13.79
C PRO A 67 13.97 10.75 -12.97
N ILE A 68 12.72 11.01 -13.33
CA ILE A 68 11.84 11.93 -12.61
C ILE A 68 11.19 11.17 -11.46
N PRO A 69 11.39 11.60 -10.20
CA PRO A 69 10.82 10.92 -9.05
C PRO A 69 9.30 11.09 -9.02
N TYR A 70 8.61 10.12 -8.41
CA TYR A 70 7.21 10.25 -8.03
C TYR A 70 7.02 11.44 -7.08
N THR A 71 5.88 12.12 -7.21
CA THR A 71 5.50 13.17 -6.26
C THR A 71 5.23 12.57 -4.88
N ASN A 72 5.38 13.37 -3.82
CA ASN A 72 5.07 12.93 -2.46
C ASN A 72 3.63 12.42 -2.30
N ASN A 73 2.67 13.02 -3.02
CA ASN A 73 1.30 12.55 -3.03
C ASN A 73 1.19 11.15 -3.64
N LYS A 74 1.93 10.89 -4.72
CA LYS A 74 1.93 9.58 -5.36
C LYS A 74 2.60 8.51 -4.51
N ILE A 75 3.68 8.84 -3.83
CA ILE A 75 4.30 7.96 -2.83
C ILE A 75 3.31 7.63 -1.71
N LYS A 76 2.61 8.63 -1.15
CA LYS A 76 1.59 8.40 -0.12
C LYS A 76 0.45 7.50 -0.64
N GLU A 77 0.01 7.67 -1.88
CA GLU A 77 -0.97 6.77 -2.50
C GLU A 77 -0.47 5.32 -2.55
N PHE A 78 0.78 5.10 -2.99
CA PHE A 78 1.37 3.77 -3.04
C PHE A 78 1.49 3.13 -1.64
N ILE A 79 1.91 3.92 -0.65
CA ILE A 79 1.99 3.49 0.74
C ILE A 79 0.61 3.02 1.23
N ARG A 80 -0.41 3.88 1.09
CA ARG A 80 -1.79 3.57 1.52
C ARG A 80 -2.36 2.35 0.81
N ALA A 81 -2.23 2.29 -0.51
CA ALA A 81 -2.78 1.20 -1.31
C ALA A 81 -2.16 -0.15 -0.93
N SER A 82 -0.84 -0.21 -0.75
CA SER A 82 -0.16 -1.45 -0.39
C SER A 82 -0.42 -1.84 1.08
N ALA A 83 -0.41 -0.89 2.02
CA ALA A 83 -0.79 -1.17 3.40
C ALA A 83 -2.24 -1.70 3.49
N ALA A 84 -3.19 -1.04 2.82
CA ALA A 84 -4.59 -1.44 2.80
C ALA A 84 -4.82 -2.82 2.17
N LYS A 85 -4.11 -3.12 1.07
CA LYS A 85 -4.12 -4.45 0.43
C LYS A 85 -3.68 -5.56 1.39
N ASN A 86 -2.85 -5.25 2.37
CA ASN A 86 -2.35 -6.19 3.38
C ASN A 86 -3.07 -6.04 4.74
N GLY A 87 -4.18 -5.31 4.79
CA GLY A 87 -5.01 -5.13 5.99
C GLY A 87 -4.48 -4.16 7.05
N GLY A 88 -3.47 -3.35 6.69
CA GLY A 88 -2.91 -2.30 7.54
C GLY A 88 -3.91 -1.18 7.86
N ASP A 89 -3.91 -0.70 9.10
CA ASP A 89 -4.63 0.52 9.52
C ASP A 89 -3.75 1.76 9.41
N ALA A 90 -2.45 1.62 9.66
CA ALA A 90 -1.53 2.73 9.60
C ALA A 90 -0.14 2.30 9.10
N VAL A 91 0.63 3.28 8.63
CA VAL A 91 2.06 3.13 8.35
C VAL A 91 2.83 4.12 9.21
N ILE A 92 3.78 3.59 9.99
CA ILE A 92 4.57 4.32 10.98
C ILE A 92 6.05 4.20 10.69
N ASN A 93 6.88 4.96 11.42
CA ASN A 93 8.34 4.90 11.34
C ASN A 93 8.84 5.06 9.89
N ILE A 94 8.27 6.01 9.16
CA ILE A 94 8.56 6.19 7.74
C ILE A 94 9.94 6.82 7.59
N LYS A 95 10.81 6.14 6.86
CA LYS A 95 12.14 6.62 6.50
C LYS A 95 12.19 6.99 5.03
N ASP A 96 12.95 8.03 4.76
CA ASP A 96 13.16 8.55 3.43
C ASP A 96 14.65 8.45 3.05
N ASP A 97 15.00 7.45 2.24
CA ASP A 97 16.36 7.24 1.73
C ASP A 97 16.46 7.70 0.27
N MET A 98 17.68 7.83 -0.28
CA MET A 98 17.87 8.40 -1.63
C MET A 98 17.03 7.74 -2.74
N LEU A 99 16.75 6.44 -2.63
CA LEU A 99 16.05 5.68 -3.67
C LEU A 99 14.62 5.26 -3.28
N LYS A 100 14.29 5.23 -1.98
CA LYS A 100 13.09 4.56 -1.49
C LYS A 100 12.52 5.24 -0.26
N PHE A 101 11.21 5.16 -0.10
CA PHE A 101 10.54 5.31 1.17
C PHE A 101 10.35 3.94 1.80
N SER A 102 10.53 3.83 3.12
CA SER A 102 10.23 2.60 3.85
C SER A 102 9.41 2.92 5.09
N GLY A 103 8.62 1.95 5.57
CA GLY A 103 7.78 2.15 6.76
C GLY A 103 7.30 0.82 7.33
N THR A 104 6.77 0.87 8.54
CA THR A 104 6.19 -0.30 9.21
C THR A 104 4.68 -0.21 9.12
N VAL A 105 4.04 -1.27 8.63
CA VAL A 105 2.58 -1.37 8.56
C VAL A 105 2.07 -1.97 9.86
N VAL A 106 1.07 -1.33 10.44
CA VAL A 106 0.47 -1.74 11.72
C VAL A 106 -1.03 -1.89 11.59
N ILE A 107 -1.62 -2.68 12.48
CA ILE A 107 -3.06 -2.73 12.67
C ILE A 107 -3.40 -2.37 14.11
N TYR A 108 -4.51 -1.67 14.29
CA TYR A 108 -5.00 -1.30 15.61
C TYR A 108 -5.60 -2.51 16.32
N GLN A 109 -5.49 -2.50 17.65
CA GLN A 109 -6.11 -3.48 18.54
C GLN A 109 -7.46 -2.99 19.05
#